data_AF-B4Y538-F1
#
_entry.id   AF-B4Y538-F1
#
_cell.length_a   1.000
_cell.length_b   1.000
_cell.length_c   1.000
_cell.angle_alpha   90.00
_cell.angle_beta   90.00
_cell.angle_gamma   90.00
#
_symmetry.space_group_name_H-M   'P 1'
#
loop_
_entity.id
_entity.type
_entity.pdbx_description
1 polymer ?
#
loop_
_entity_poly.entity_id
_entity_poly.type
_entity_poly.pdbx_seq_one_letter_code
_entity_poly.pdbx_strand_id
1 'polypeptide(L)'
;LPESETHTLLVDIQTAKTEYPRDKTVYQLFEEQMKRTPDQAAVIYGEKQFTYRQLNERANQLARTLRKKGVKTDRLTAIICE
;
A
#
# COMPACT_ATOMS: atom_id res chain seq x y z
N LEU A 1 -37.42 8.13 0.68
CA LEU A 1 -37.01 6.72 0.83
C LEU A 1 -37.69 6.19 2.09
N PRO A 2 -38.30 4.99 2.07
CA PRO A 2 -38.83 4.37 3.27
C PRO A 2 -37.70 4.12 4.29
N GLU A 3 -38.01 4.23 5.59
CA GLU A 3 -37.01 4.09 6.66
C GLU A 3 -36.30 2.72 6.65
N SER A 4 -37.00 1.67 6.23
CA SER A 4 -36.46 0.31 6.10
C SER A 4 -35.33 0.22 5.07
N GLU A 5 -35.51 0.84 3.90
CA GLU A 5 -34.51 0.89 2.84
C GLU A 5 -33.29 1.72 3.26
N THR A 6 -33.52 2.77 4.05
CA THR A 6 -32.45 3.60 4.62
C THR A 6 -31.63 2.83 5.65
N HIS A 7 -32.28 2.01 6.50
CA HIS A 7 -31.59 1.16 7.47
C HIS A 7 -30.73 0.08 6.79
N THR A 8 -31.25 -0.60 5.78
CA THR A 8 -30.45 -1.61 5.04
C THR A 8 -29.20 -0.99 4.40
N LEU A 9 -29.35 0.19 3.78
CA LEU A 9 -28.24 0.85 3.10
C LEU A 9 -27.19 1.43 4.07
N LEU A 10 -27.62 2.01 5.19
CA LEU A 10 -26.71 2.68 6.13
C LEU A 10 -26.15 1.76 7.20
N VAL A 11 -26.89 0.74 7.61
CA VAL A 11 -26.51 -0.12 8.73
C VAL A 11 -26.02 -1.46 8.19
N ASP A 12 -26.89 -2.24 7.56
CA ASP A 12 -26.58 -3.64 7.25
C ASP A 12 -25.43 -3.78 6.25
N ILE A 13 -25.36 -2.90 5.24
CA ILE A 13 -24.29 -2.90 4.22
C ILE A 13 -22.97 -2.31 4.74
N GLN A 14 -23.03 -1.28 5.61
CA GLN A 14 -21.82 -0.65 6.16
C GLN A 14 -21.21 -1.42 7.35
N THR A 15 -21.89 -2.47 7.83
CA THR A 15 -21.49 -3.25 9.02
C THR A 15 -20.30 -4.20 8.75
N ALA A 16 -19.72 -4.23 7.55
CA ALA A 16 -18.44 -4.90 7.29
C ALA A 16 -17.25 -4.09 7.85
N LYS A 17 -17.24 -3.84 9.16
CA LYS A 17 -16.11 -3.24 9.89
C LYS A 17 -15.09 -4.34 10.19
N THR A 18 -14.23 -4.64 9.22
CA THR A 18 -13.12 -5.58 9.44
C THR A 18 -12.04 -4.93 10.29
N GLU A 19 -11.51 -5.67 11.25
CA GLU A 19 -10.36 -5.24 12.04
C GLU A 19 -9.08 -5.28 11.17
N TYR A 20 -8.34 -4.18 11.16
CA TYR A 20 -7.05 -4.07 10.45
C TYR A 20 -6.12 -3.16 11.26
N PRO A 21 -4.79 -3.32 11.14
CA PRO A 21 -3.82 -2.51 11.89
C PRO A 21 -3.87 -1.05 11.43
N ARG A 22 -4.51 -0.19 12.23
CA ARG A 22 -4.68 1.26 11.95
C ARG A 22 -3.45 2.09 12.31
N ASP A 23 -2.56 1.52 13.10
CA ASP A 23 -1.30 2.09 13.56
C ASP A 23 -0.16 1.90 12.55
N LYS A 24 -0.36 1.08 11.52
CA LYS A 24 0.65 0.77 10.51
C LYS A 24 0.35 1.46 9.19
N THR A 25 1.39 2.01 8.59
CA THR A 25 1.38 2.49 7.21
C THR A 25 1.39 1.31 6.23
N VAL A 26 0.91 1.53 5.01
CA VAL A 26 0.99 0.55 3.92
C VAL A 26 2.44 0.09 3.68
N TYR A 27 3.40 1.02 3.81
CA TYR A 27 4.82 0.70 3.68
C TYR A 27 5.32 -0.25 4.79
N GLN A 28 4.90 -0.07 6.03
CA GLN A 28 5.27 -0.98 7.13
C GLN A 28 4.70 -2.39 6.92
N LEU A 29 3.45 -2.49 6.46
CA LEU A 29 2.85 -3.79 6.12
C LEU A 29 3.61 -4.48 4.98
N PHE A 30 4.07 -3.72 3.99
CA PHE A 30 4.91 -4.23 2.91
C PHE A 30 6.29 -4.71 3.42
N GLU A 31 6.94 -3.96 4.30
CA GLU A 31 8.21 -4.39 4.90
C GLU A 31 8.07 -5.65 5.76
N GLU A 32 6.96 -5.82 6.46
CA GLU A 32 6.65 -7.05 7.19
C GLU A 32 6.48 -8.24 6.23
N GLN A 33 5.75 -8.06 5.13
CA GLN A 33 5.62 -9.10 4.11
C GLN A 33 6.99 -9.44 3.49
N MET A 34 7.81 -8.44 3.19
CA MET A 34 9.17 -8.64 2.67
C MET A 34 10.05 -9.44 3.64
N LYS A 35 9.95 -9.17 4.95
CA LYS A 35 10.68 -9.95 5.96
C LYS A 35 10.21 -11.41 6.02
N ARG A 36 8.91 -11.65 5.81
CA ARG A 36 8.32 -13.01 5.85
C ARG A 36 8.65 -13.84 4.61
N THR A 37 8.58 -13.25 3.42
CA THR A 37 8.83 -13.96 2.15
C THR A 37 9.72 -13.17 1.20
N PRO A 38 11.00 -12.91 1.57
CA PRO A 38 11.84 -11.96 0.86
C PRO A 38 12.15 -12.35 -0.60
N ASP A 39 12.26 -13.65 -0.87
CA ASP A 39 12.67 -14.18 -2.15
C ASP A 39 11.47 -14.60 -3.04
N GLN A 40 10.25 -14.41 -2.53
CA GLN A 40 9.02 -14.62 -3.31
C GLN A 40 8.81 -13.48 -4.31
N ALA A 41 8.25 -13.81 -5.48
CA ALA A 41 7.80 -12.85 -6.47
C ALA A 41 6.86 -11.80 -5.84
N ALA A 42 7.21 -10.53 -5.93
CA ALA A 42 6.35 -9.40 -5.55
C ALA A 42 5.66 -8.78 -6.78
N VAL A 43 6.40 -8.64 -7.88
CA VAL A 43 5.89 -8.07 -9.14
C VAL A 43 6.45 -8.86 -10.32
N ILE A 44 5.61 -9.14 -11.30
CA ILE A 44 5.97 -9.75 -12.58
C ILE A 44 5.49 -8.80 -13.68
N TYR A 45 6.39 -8.45 -14.60
CA TYR A 45 6.11 -7.59 -15.75
C TYR A 45 6.81 -8.16 -16.99
N GLY A 46 6.01 -8.72 -17.91
CA GLY A 46 6.53 -9.53 -19.01
C GLY A 46 7.38 -10.69 -18.47
N GLU A 47 8.60 -10.82 -18.98
CA GLU A 47 9.56 -11.84 -18.54
C GLU A 47 10.36 -11.42 -17.29
N LYS A 48 10.18 -10.19 -16.79
CA LYS A 48 10.90 -9.68 -15.63
C LYS A 48 10.12 -9.95 -14.35
N GLN A 49 10.82 -10.40 -13.33
CA GLN A 49 10.28 -10.58 -11.98
C GLN A 49 11.16 -9.84 -10.97
N PHE A 50 10.51 -9.24 -9.97
CA PHE A 50 11.17 -8.73 -8.79
C PHE A 50 10.67 -9.47 -7.55
N THR A 51 11.59 -9.88 -6.70
CA THR A 51 11.24 -10.39 -5.38
C THR A 51 10.84 -9.26 -4.42
N TYR A 52 10.18 -9.59 -3.32
CA TYR A 52 9.88 -8.60 -2.27
C TYR A 52 11.13 -7.86 -1.78
N ARG A 53 12.24 -8.57 -1.60
CA ARG A 53 13.53 -7.98 -1.22
C ARG A 53 14.02 -6.97 -2.25
N GLN A 54 14.09 -7.37 -3.52
CA GLN A 54 14.60 -6.54 -4.61
C GLN A 54 13.73 -5.30 -4.83
N LEU A 55 12.41 -5.45 -4.74
CA LEU A 55 11.47 -4.34 -4.86
C LEU A 55 11.64 -3.36 -3.70
N ASN A 56 11.76 -3.85 -2.46
CA ASN A 56 11.96 -3.00 -1.29
C ASN A 56 13.27 -2.21 -1.35
N GLU A 57 14.37 -2.85 -1.75
CA GLU A 57 15.67 -2.18 -1.89
C GLU A 57 15.63 -1.04 -2.90
N ARG A 58 15.03 -1.27 -4.07
CA ARG A 58 14.86 -0.24 -5.11
C ARG A 58 13.94 0.89 -4.66
N ALA A 59 12.81 0.56 -4.04
CA ALA A 59 11.89 1.55 -3.49
C ALA A 59 12.58 2.42 -2.43
N ASN A 60 13.38 1.81 -1.55
CA ASN A 60 14.14 2.52 -0.52
C ASN A 60 15.24 3.41 -1.11
N GLN A 61 15.92 2.98 -2.17
CA GLN A 61 16.90 3.80 -2.88
C GLN A 61 16.24 5.04 -3.51
N LEU A 62 15.07 4.86 -4.14
CA LEU A 62 14.29 5.95 -4.69
C LEU A 62 13.78 6.89 -3.59
N ALA A 63 13.24 6.35 -2.50
CA ALA A 63 12.75 7.12 -1.36
C ALA A 63 13.85 8.01 -0.75
N ARG A 64 15.08 7.49 -0.60
CA ARG A 64 16.23 8.29 -0.14
C ARG A 64 16.52 9.44 -1.09
N THR A 65 16.44 9.21 -2.40
CA THR A 65 16.67 10.23 -3.42
C THR A 65 15.58 11.31 -3.39
N LEU A 66 14.32 10.92 -3.26
CA LEU A 66 13.19 11.84 -3.14
C LEU A 66 13.27 12.70 -1.86
N ARG A 67 13.65 12.09 -0.73
CA ARG A 67 13.89 12.82 0.53
C ARG A 67 15.00 13.85 0.39
N LYS A 68 16.12 13.50 -0.29
CA LYS A 68 17.20 14.44 -0.60
C LYS A 68 16.73 15.61 -1.49
N LYS A 69 15.73 15.38 -2.35
CA LYS A 69 15.09 16.42 -3.19
C LYS A 69 14.00 17.23 -2.46
N GLY A 70 13.79 16.99 -1.16
CA GLY A 70 12.87 17.77 -0.33
C GLY A 70 11.44 17.23 -0.24
N VAL A 71 11.20 15.97 -0.65
CA VAL A 71 9.94 15.26 -0.34
C VAL A 71 9.89 14.99 1.16
N LYS A 72 8.75 15.33 1.78
CA LYS A 72 8.48 15.21 3.21
C LYS A 72 7.10 14.60 3.42
N THR A 73 6.79 14.22 4.66
CA THR A 73 5.44 13.86 5.09
C THR A 73 4.43 14.94 4.68
N ASP A 74 3.22 14.53 4.32
CA ASP A 74 2.11 15.37 3.89
C ASP A 74 2.36 16.21 2.63
N ARG A 75 3.39 15.85 1.84
CA ARG A 75 3.67 16.48 0.54
C ARG A 75 3.29 15.55 -0.61
N LEU A 76 2.39 16.02 -1.46
CA LEU A 76 2.02 15.32 -2.69
C LEU A 76 3.20 15.24 -3.66
N THR A 77 3.41 14.05 -4.24
CA THR A 77 4.42 13.78 -5.26
C THR A 77 3.74 13.15 -6.46
N ALA A 78 3.84 13.77 -7.64
CA ALA A 78 3.30 13.21 -8.86
C ALA A 78 4.16 12.02 -9.34
N ILE A 79 3.50 10.98 -9.82
CA ILE A 79 4.14 9.85 -10.51
C ILE A 79 3.70 9.93 -11.97
N ILE A 80 4.66 9.99 -12.88
CA ILE A 80 4.44 9.90 -14.31
C ILE A 80 5.31 8.73 -14.79
N CYS A 81 4.67 7.69 -15.30
CA CYS A 81 5.30 6.50 -15.84
C CYS A 81 4.56 6.08 -17.11
N GLU A 82 5.28 5.38 -17.99
CA GLU A 82 4.79 4.85 -19.27
C GLU A 82 3.91 3.61 -19.08
#